data_AF-A0A5N5RKV1-F1
#
_entry.id   AF-A0A5N5RKV1-F1
#
_cell.length_a   1.000
_cell.length_b   1.000
_cell.length_c   1.000
_cell.angle_alpha   90.00
_cell.angle_beta   90.00
_cell.angle_gamma   90.00
#
_symmetry.space_group_name_H-M   'P 1'
#
loop_
_entity.id
_entity.type
_entity.pdbx_description
1 polymer ?
#
loop_
_entity_poly.entity_id
_entity_poly.type
_entity_poly.pdbx_seq_one_letter_code
_entity_poly.pdbx_strand_id
1 'polypeptide(L)'
;MILIKLWYRFTGLLLKALYRVVYGRRMRWGSALHLRKGFQATCDGDGRIVIGSNVFFNNGCGLHARKLIEIGDGTLFGENVHVYDHNHRFADPTVSIKEQGYSEAPVHIGSHCWIGSNATILKGTTIGDNSVIGAGCVISGDIPADTVVRATTDLTFTPIRRPGADAPTLAPAASVENTAAQHTSESASSAPSAEVAARRAGASVSAPSDEGAVAQRAAGGETARPTPVRVLVLDTVMDRGGAETMMMNYLRHMDRTKVTYDFLVNREYRAAYEDEIESLGGRIYRMCPMYPQYFSRYKKEIRAFLTAHPEYRIIHSNLEERSYFGLREAYKLGVPVRIAHAHNRPVGFNLKSIFREYFRMRLPKYVTHMFACGEEAGDWLFGKKNRAKVIQQRNAIDTAQYRFDPAIRADVRAEVGTAADTFVLGHVGRFFPQKNHEFLIDVFAALHKARPNSELWLVGGGELNDELKNHIRAKVDSLGLSGSVRFLGVRSDVNRLLQGMDAFVLPSLFEGLPVTMIEAQSSGLPCTISDRVPVQCDVTGNVQVVPLAASPDEWARRILDQAAHPKITDRAQGPALVTKAGFDIVKNAAWLQSFYLDALAKAERGAKANGGSANVNRGASSASTTSDSATSGRR
;
A
#
# COMPACT_ATOMS: atom_id res chain seq x y z
N MET A 1 -6.90 20.28 -15.02
CA MET A 1 -7.74 19.55 -16.00
C MET A 1 -7.18 19.60 -17.43
N ILE A 2 -6.71 20.75 -17.91
CA ILE A 2 -6.16 20.93 -19.28
C ILE A 2 -4.90 20.06 -19.54
N LEU A 3 -3.96 20.01 -18.59
CA LEU A 3 -2.73 19.18 -18.72
C LEU A 3 -3.02 17.68 -18.81
N ILE A 4 -4.04 17.19 -18.10
CA ILE A 4 -4.47 15.79 -18.15
C ILE A 4 -5.10 15.49 -19.51
N LYS A 5 -5.95 16.38 -20.02
CA LYS A 5 -6.53 16.27 -21.37
C LYS A 5 -5.45 16.29 -22.45
N LEU A 6 -4.44 17.14 -22.31
CA LEU A 6 -3.27 17.20 -23.21
C LEU A 6 -2.43 15.92 -23.14
N TRP A 7 -2.20 15.38 -21.94
CA TRP A 7 -1.50 14.12 -21.75
C TRP A 7 -2.22 12.95 -22.43
N TYR A 8 -3.54 12.81 -22.25
CA TYR A 8 -4.30 11.75 -22.92
C TYR A 8 -4.34 11.92 -24.44
N ARG A 9 -4.40 13.16 -24.94
CA ARG A 9 -4.25 13.45 -26.38
C ARG A 9 -2.88 13.00 -26.89
N PHE A 10 -1.82 13.31 -26.15
CA PHE A 10 -0.46 12.92 -26.51
C PHE A 10 -0.24 11.40 -26.48
N THR A 11 -0.65 10.72 -25.40
CA THR A 11 -0.52 9.26 -25.31
C THR A 11 -1.40 8.55 -26.34
N GLY A 12 -2.58 9.10 -26.65
CA GLY A 12 -3.43 8.59 -27.73
C GLY A 12 -2.79 8.73 -29.12
N LEU A 13 -2.01 9.80 -29.37
CA LEU A 13 -1.24 9.96 -30.60
C LEU A 13 -0.12 8.90 -30.71
N LEU A 14 0.64 8.68 -29.63
CA LEU A 14 1.68 7.65 -29.59
C LEU A 14 1.11 6.25 -29.81
N LEU A 15 -0.02 5.93 -29.19
CA LEU A 15 -0.68 4.64 -29.34
C LEU A 15 -1.20 4.43 -30.77
N LYS A 16 -1.78 5.45 -31.40
CA LYS A 16 -2.17 5.41 -32.82
C LYS A 16 -0.97 5.22 -33.74
N ALA A 17 0.15 5.90 -33.47
CA ALA A 17 1.38 5.70 -34.22
C ALA A 17 1.89 4.25 -34.08
N LEU A 18 1.88 3.71 -32.87
CA LEU A 18 2.26 2.31 -32.60
C LEU A 18 1.38 1.34 -33.39
N TYR A 19 0.06 1.45 -33.33
CA TYR A 19 -0.83 0.56 -34.09
C TYR A 19 -0.63 0.68 -35.61
N ARG A 20 -0.33 1.88 -36.11
CA ARG A 20 -0.01 2.07 -37.53
C ARG A 20 1.29 1.38 -37.93
N VAL A 21 2.30 1.37 -37.06
CA VAL A 21 3.56 0.65 -37.27
C VAL A 21 3.36 -0.87 -37.20
N VAL A 22 2.63 -1.35 -36.19
CA VAL A 22 2.47 -2.79 -35.93
C VAL A 22 1.53 -3.46 -36.94
N TYR A 23 0.37 -2.86 -37.21
CA TYR A 23 -0.67 -3.48 -38.04
C TYR A 23 -0.76 -2.91 -39.45
N GLY A 24 -0.12 -1.77 -39.74
CA GLY A 24 -0.04 -1.20 -41.07
C GLY A 24 -1.42 -1.00 -41.70
N ARG A 25 -1.63 -1.58 -42.90
CA ARG A 25 -2.90 -1.50 -43.63
C ARG A 25 -4.04 -2.33 -43.04
N ARG A 26 -3.76 -3.22 -42.08
CA ARG A 26 -4.75 -4.10 -41.43
C ARG A 26 -5.58 -3.38 -40.37
N MET A 27 -5.10 -2.25 -39.85
CA MET A 27 -5.87 -1.39 -38.96
C MET A 27 -5.96 0.02 -39.56
N ARG A 28 -7.17 0.47 -39.90
CA ARG A 28 -7.43 1.78 -40.50
C ARG A 28 -8.46 2.54 -39.69
N TRP A 29 -8.31 3.86 -39.62
CA TRP A 29 -9.28 4.72 -38.97
C TRP A 29 -9.46 6.04 -39.73
N GLY A 30 -10.66 6.61 -39.62
CA GLY A 30 -11.01 7.92 -40.12
C GLY A 30 -10.43 9.07 -39.30
N SER A 31 -10.91 10.28 -39.56
CA SER A 31 -10.47 11.47 -38.82
C SER A 31 -11.01 11.47 -37.39
N ALA A 32 -10.38 12.19 -36.46
CA ALA A 32 -10.88 12.36 -35.08
C ALA A 32 -11.13 11.05 -34.27
N LEU A 33 -10.27 10.04 -34.39
CA LEU A 33 -10.29 8.88 -33.49
C LEU A 33 -9.76 9.23 -32.08
N HIS A 34 -10.59 9.01 -31.06
CA HIS A 34 -10.29 9.25 -29.66
C HIS A 34 -10.17 7.94 -28.87
N LEU A 35 -9.01 7.70 -28.25
CA LEU A 35 -8.70 6.52 -27.45
C LEU A 35 -8.35 6.92 -26.02
N ARG A 36 -9.02 6.33 -25.03
CA ARG A 36 -8.70 6.53 -23.60
C ARG A 36 -7.81 5.42 -23.03
N LYS A 37 -7.52 5.52 -21.72
CA LYS A 37 -6.57 4.65 -21.01
C LYS A 37 -7.02 3.19 -21.13
N GLY A 38 -6.08 2.32 -21.48
CA GLY A 38 -6.31 0.88 -21.52
C GLY A 38 -6.99 0.37 -22.79
N PHE A 39 -7.12 1.19 -23.83
CA PHE A 39 -7.59 0.73 -25.15
C PHE A 39 -6.63 -0.30 -25.75
N GLN A 40 -7.17 -1.45 -26.18
CA GLN A 40 -6.43 -2.54 -26.80
C GLN A 40 -7.01 -2.87 -28.17
N ALA A 41 -6.14 -3.12 -29.16
CA ALA A 41 -6.54 -3.62 -30.46
C ALA A 41 -5.55 -4.70 -30.92
N THR A 42 -6.08 -5.83 -31.40
CA THR A 42 -5.28 -6.92 -31.95
C THR A 42 -5.83 -7.37 -33.29
N CYS A 43 -4.95 -7.39 -34.31
CA CYS A 43 -5.21 -8.02 -35.61
C CYS A 43 -4.37 -9.30 -35.71
N ASP A 44 -5.00 -10.44 -35.46
CA ASP A 44 -4.36 -11.76 -35.54
C ASP A 44 -4.61 -12.40 -36.91
N GLY A 45 -3.62 -13.12 -37.45
CA GLY A 45 -3.70 -13.67 -38.80
C GLY A 45 -4.01 -12.58 -39.85
N ASP A 46 -5.03 -12.82 -40.67
CA ASP A 46 -5.51 -11.89 -41.70
C ASP A 46 -6.57 -10.89 -41.20
N GLY A 47 -6.75 -10.79 -39.89
CA GLY A 47 -7.74 -9.94 -39.26
C GLY A 47 -7.56 -8.46 -39.60
N ARG A 48 -8.69 -7.77 -39.80
CA ARG A 48 -8.75 -6.34 -40.14
C ARG A 48 -9.65 -5.58 -39.19
N ILE A 49 -9.23 -4.36 -38.85
CA ILE A 49 -10.03 -3.40 -38.07
C ILE A 49 -10.18 -2.13 -38.90
N VAL A 50 -11.42 -1.73 -39.15
CA VAL A 50 -11.78 -0.51 -39.89
C VAL A 50 -12.64 0.36 -38.99
N ILE A 51 -12.19 1.57 -38.71
CA ILE A 51 -12.87 2.50 -37.83
C ILE A 51 -13.22 3.78 -38.61
N GLY A 52 -14.45 4.26 -38.46
CA GLY A 52 -14.92 5.50 -39.06
C GLY A 52 -14.25 6.75 -38.50
N SER A 53 -14.76 7.90 -38.93
CA SER A 53 -14.42 9.21 -38.40
C SER A 53 -15.20 9.53 -37.11
N ASN A 54 -14.62 10.37 -36.25
CA ASN A 54 -15.25 10.86 -35.02
C ASN A 54 -15.69 9.75 -34.04
N VAL A 55 -14.95 8.63 -34.02
CA VAL A 55 -15.21 7.51 -33.11
C VAL A 55 -14.50 7.73 -31.78
N PHE A 56 -15.17 7.41 -30.67
CA PHE A 56 -14.64 7.55 -29.32
C PHE A 56 -14.70 6.24 -28.53
N PHE A 57 -13.56 5.83 -27.99
CA PHE A 57 -13.43 4.72 -27.05
C PHE A 57 -13.10 5.21 -25.64
N ASN A 58 -13.91 4.83 -24.65
CA ASN A 58 -13.66 5.13 -23.24
C ASN A 58 -12.61 4.16 -22.65
N ASN A 59 -12.40 4.21 -21.33
CA ASN A 59 -11.37 3.44 -20.66
C ASN A 59 -11.59 1.94 -20.83
N GLY A 60 -10.52 1.19 -21.09
CA GLY A 60 -10.52 -0.28 -21.06
C GLY A 60 -11.22 -0.99 -22.23
N CYS A 61 -11.53 -0.30 -23.33
CA CYS A 61 -12.14 -0.97 -24.49
C CYS A 61 -11.15 -1.88 -25.26
N GLY A 62 -11.65 -2.95 -25.86
CA GLY A 62 -10.85 -3.93 -26.63
C GLY A 62 -11.46 -4.28 -27.99
N LEU A 63 -10.66 -4.30 -29.06
CA LEU A 63 -11.03 -4.79 -30.39
C LEU A 63 -10.13 -5.96 -30.79
N HIS A 64 -10.69 -7.15 -30.99
CA HIS A 64 -9.92 -8.36 -31.26
C HIS A 64 -10.39 -9.01 -32.57
N ALA A 65 -9.66 -8.73 -33.65
CA ALA A 65 -10.00 -9.15 -35.00
C ALA A 65 -9.10 -10.30 -35.50
N ARG A 66 -9.73 -11.36 -35.99
CA ARG A 66 -9.12 -12.43 -36.80
C ARG A 66 -9.61 -12.44 -38.25
N LYS A 67 -10.75 -11.80 -38.53
CA LYS A 67 -11.37 -11.65 -39.85
C LYS A 67 -11.67 -10.19 -40.19
N LEU A 68 -12.67 -9.57 -39.56
CA LEU A 68 -13.03 -8.16 -39.78
C LEU A 68 -13.87 -7.61 -38.62
N ILE A 69 -13.46 -6.47 -38.08
CA ILE A 69 -14.28 -5.59 -37.26
C ILE A 69 -14.39 -4.24 -37.97
N GLU A 70 -15.61 -3.82 -38.28
CA GLU A 70 -15.91 -2.56 -38.94
C GLU A 70 -16.82 -1.69 -38.07
N ILE A 71 -16.47 -0.41 -37.92
CA ILE A 71 -17.16 0.54 -37.04
C ILE A 71 -17.43 1.82 -37.82
N GLY A 72 -18.70 2.23 -37.88
CA GLY A 72 -19.17 3.42 -38.58
C GLY A 72 -18.80 4.73 -37.88
N ASP A 73 -19.12 5.83 -38.57
CA ASP A 73 -18.76 7.18 -38.16
C ASP A 73 -19.54 7.63 -36.92
N GLY A 74 -18.93 8.45 -36.08
CA GLY A 74 -19.60 9.08 -34.94
C GLY A 74 -20.04 8.12 -33.84
N THR A 75 -19.61 6.85 -33.87
CA THR A 75 -19.97 5.84 -32.88
C THR A 75 -19.15 5.99 -31.60
N LEU A 76 -19.82 5.79 -30.46
CA LEU A 76 -19.31 6.03 -29.12
C LEU A 76 -19.35 4.76 -28.28
N PHE A 77 -18.27 4.49 -27.55
CA PHE A 77 -18.14 3.32 -26.69
C PHE A 77 -17.93 3.74 -25.23
N GLY A 78 -18.72 3.16 -24.33
CA GLY A 78 -18.60 3.23 -22.87
C GLY A 78 -17.35 2.51 -22.35
N GLU A 79 -17.19 2.46 -21.03
CA GLU A 79 -16.00 1.82 -20.44
C GLU A 79 -16.04 0.31 -20.59
N ASN A 80 -14.88 -0.33 -20.79
CA ASN A 80 -14.71 -1.78 -20.85
C ASN A 80 -15.56 -2.51 -21.91
N VAL A 81 -15.87 -1.85 -23.03
CA VAL A 81 -16.53 -2.51 -24.17
C VAL A 81 -15.56 -3.37 -24.96
N HIS A 82 -15.91 -4.62 -25.23
CA HIS A 82 -15.06 -5.54 -25.99
C HIS A 82 -15.76 -6.09 -27.23
N VAL A 83 -15.03 -6.19 -28.35
CA VAL A 83 -15.52 -6.69 -29.63
C VAL A 83 -14.65 -7.84 -30.11
N TYR A 84 -15.29 -8.98 -30.40
CA TYR A 84 -14.64 -10.21 -30.88
C TYR A 84 -15.33 -10.69 -32.15
N ASP A 85 -14.56 -10.94 -33.22
CA ASP A 85 -15.06 -11.51 -34.48
C ASP A 85 -14.82 -13.03 -34.59
N HIS A 86 -14.43 -13.66 -33.49
CA HIS A 86 -14.05 -15.06 -33.43
C HIS A 86 -14.44 -15.73 -32.11
N ASN A 87 -14.63 -17.05 -32.16
CA ASN A 87 -14.82 -17.93 -30.99
C ASN A 87 -13.88 -19.14 -31.12
N HIS A 88 -13.42 -19.71 -30.00
CA HIS A 88 -12.72 -20.98 -30.00
C HIS A 88 -13.60 -22.09 -30.60
N ARG A 89 -12.97 -23.01 -31.35
CA ARG A 89 -13.61 -24.28 -31.72
C ARG A 89 -13.42 -25.29 -30.59
N PHE A 90 -14.45 -26.09 -30.35
CA PHE A 90 -14.48 -27.07 -29.26
C PHE A 90 -15.29 -28.32 -29.66
N ALA A 91 -15.38 -28.60 -30.96
CA ALA A 91 -16.20 -29.69 -31.48
C ALA A 91 -15.54 -31.08 -31.31
N ASP A 92 -14.20 -31.13 -31.25
CA ASP A 92 -13.44 -32.36 -31.07
C ASP A 92 -13.00 -32.49 -29.60
N PRO A 93 -13.55 -33.43 -28.80
CA PRO A 93 -13.16 -33.59 -27.41
C PRO A 93 -11.78 -34.23 -27.22
N THR A 94 -11.15 -34.74 -28.28
CA THR A 94 -9.85 -35.42 -28.24
C THR A 94 -8.66 -34.48 -28.44
N VAL A 95 -8.91 -33.25 -28.89
CA VAL A 95 -7.91 -32.22 -29.13
C VAL A 95 -8.16 -31.06 -28.15
N SER A 96 -7.10 -30.45 -27.61
CA SER A 96 -7.29 -29.32 -26.70
C SER A 96 -7.98 -28.15 -27.40
N ILE A 97 -8.83 -27.38 -26.70
CA ILE A 97 -9.56 -26.22 -27.27
C ILE A 97 -8.60 -25.24 -27.98
N LYS A 98 -7.38 -25.10 -27.47
CA LYS A 98 -6.35 -24.23 -28.04
C LYS A 98 -5.91 -24.67 -29.44
N GLU A 99 -5.79 -25.97 -29.68
CA GLU A 99 -5.28 -26.56 -30.92
C GLU A 99 -6.35 -26.65 -32.02
N GLN A 100 -7.63 -26.64 -31.65
CA GLN A 100 -8.74 -26.69 -32.60
C GLN A 100 -8.96 -25.39 -33.38
N GLY A 101 -8.29 -24.30 -33.01
CA GLY A 101 -8.37 -23.01 -33.70
C GLY A 101 -9.69 -22.27 -33.46
N TYR A 102 -10.08 -21.43 -34.43
CA TYR A 102 -11.16 -20.44 -34.25
C TYR A 102 -12.23 -20.53 -35.34
N SER A 103 -13.47 -20.31 -34.95
CA SER A 103 -14.56 -19.96 -35.88
C SER A 103 -14.61 -18.44 -36.01
N GLU A 104 -14.72 -17.91 -37.23
CA GLU A 104 -14.53 -16.48 -37.52
C GLU A 104 -15.68 -15.94 -38.40
N ALA A 105 -16.27 -14.81 -38.01
CA ALA A 105 -17.30 -14.11 -38.78
C ALA A 105 -17.22 -12.60 -38.52
N PRO A 106 -17.38 -11.76 -39.56
CA PRO A 106 -17.16 -10.33 -39.42
C PRO A 106 -18.12 -9.71 -38.41
N VAL A 107 -17.71 -8.61 -37.80
CA VAL A 107 -18.56 -7.77 -36.95
C VAL A 107 -18.69 -6.40 -37.62
N HIS A 108 -19.92 -5.94 -37.79
CA HIS A 108 -20.23 -4.62 -38.35
C HIS A 108 -21.00 -3.80 -37.31
N ILE A 109 -20.50 -2.63 -36.96
CA ILE A 109 -21.17 -1.67 -36.09
C ILE A 109 -21.44 -0.42 -36.92
N GLY A 110 -22.70 -0.01 -37.00
CA GLY A 110 -23.16 1.14 -37.76
C GLY A 110 -22.63 2.47 -37.24
N SER A 111 -23.03 3.54 -37.92
CA SER A 111 -22.73 4.91 -37.59
C SER A 111 -23.65 5.42 -36.47
N HIS A 112 -23.20 6.44 -35.74
CA HIS A 112 -23.96 7.14 -34.71
C HIS A 112 -24.52 6.25 -33.59
N CYS A 113 -23.83 5.14 -33.31
CA CYS A 113 -24.24 4.21 -32.25
C CYS A 113 -23.70 4.62 -30.87
N TRP A 114 -24.41 4.26 -29.80
CA TRP A 114 -23.90 4.29 -28.42
C TRP A 114 -23.80 2.88 -27.85
N ILE A 115 -22.58 2.44 -27.50
CA ILE A 115 -22.37 1.14 -26.88
C ILE A 115 -22.08 1.33 -25.39
N GLY A 116 -23.02 0.92 -24.53
CA GLY A 116 -22.95 1.11 -23.09
C GLY A 116 -21.80 0.36 -22.40
N SER A 117 -21.39 0.84 -21.23
CA SER A 117 -20.25 0.28 -20.49
C SER A 117 -20.41 -1.21 -20.18
N ASN A 118 -19.30 -1.95 -20.20
CA ASN A 118 -19.20 -3.40 -19.98
C ASN A 118 -20.03 -4.25 -20.97
N ALA A 119 -20.40 -3.70 -22.12
CA ALA A 119 -21.00 -4.50 -23.20
C ALA A 119 -19.95 -5.35 -23.92
N THR A 120 -20.35 -6.52 -24.41
CA THR A 120 -19.51 -7.40 -25.24
C THR A 120 -20.21 -7.69 -26.56
N ILE A 121 -19.53 -7.45 -27.68
CA ILE A 121 -20.04 -7.70 -29.03
C ILE A 121 -19.32 -8.93 -29.58
N LEU A 122 -20.10 -9.93 -29.97
CA LEU A 122 -19.60 -11.25 -30.36
C LEU A 122 -19.58 -11.43 -31.88
N LYS A 123 -18.89 -12.50 -32.27
CA LYS A 123 -18.67 -12.92 -33.65
C LYS A 123 -19.95 -12.94 -34.48
N GLY A 124 -19.90 -12.35 -35.68
CA GLY A 124 -21.01 -12.38 -36.65
C GLY A 124 -22.14 -11.38 -36.34
N THR A 125 -21.89 -10.40 -35.48
CA THR A 125 -22.86 -9.38 -35.10
C THR A 125 -22.89 -8.23 -36.11
N THR A 126 -24.09 -7.82 -36.51
CA THR A 126 -24.34 -6.56 -37.24
C THR A 126 -25.17 -5.64 -36.36
N ILE A 127 -24.72 -4.41 -36.13
CA ILE A 127 -25.49 -3.37 -35.44
C ILE A 127 -25.80 -2.27 -36.45
N GLY A 128 -27.07 -1.99 -36.70
CA GLY A 128 -27.50 -0.93 -37.60
C GLY A 128 -27.26 0.47 -37.03
N ASP A 129 -27.28 1.47 -37.90
CA ASP A 129 -27.04 2.87 -37.54
C ASP A 129 -28.00 3.39 -36.45
N ASN A 130 -27.58 4.44 -35.74
CA ASN A 130 -28.36 5.13 -34.69
C ASN A 130 -28.81 4.23 -33.53
N SER A 131 -28.13 3.09 -33.32
CA SER A 131 -28.52 2.12 -32.31
C SER A 131 -27.84 2.36 -30.95
N VAL A 132 -28.55 2.02 -29.87
CA VAL A 132 -28.09 2.16 -28.50
C VAL A 132 -28.04 0.79 -27.84
N ILE A 133 -26.85 0.33 -27.46
CA ILE A 133 -26.67 -0.90 -26.68
C ILE A 133 -26.54 -0.54 -25.20
N GLY A 134 -27.39 -1.11 -24.37
CA GLY A 134 -27.37 -0.93 -22.92
C GLY A 134 -26.08 -1.43 -22.26
N ALA A 135 -25.79 -0.92 -21.07
CA ALA A 135 -24.63 -1.38 -20.29
C ALA A 135 -24.77 -2.86 -19.91
N GLY A 136 -23.66 -3.59 -19.92
CA GLY A 136 -23.61 -5.01 -19.55
C GLY A 136 -24.20 -5.99 -20.57
N CYS A 137 -24.67 -5.52 -21.73
CA CYS A 137 -25.25 -6.38 -22.76
C CYS A 137 -24.18 -7.27 -23.41
N VAL A 138 -24.51 -8.54 -23.66
CA VAL A 138 -23.75 -9.43 -24.55
C VAL A 138 -24.55 -9.56 -25.85
N ILE A 139 -24.01 -9.04 -26.95
CA ILE A 139 -24.68 -9.00 -28.25
C ILE A 139 -24.12 -10.08 -29.16
N SER A 140 -25.01 -10.93 -29.65
CA SER A 140 -24.75 -11.88 -30.73
C SER A 140 -25.92 -11.84 -31.72
N GLY A 141 -25.64 -11.59 -33.00
CA GLY A 141 -26.64 -11.53 -34.07
C GLY A 141 -26.92 -10.11 -34.55
N ASP A 142 -27.98 -9.95 -35.35
CA ASP A 142 -28.27 -8.69 -36.01
C ASP A 142 -29.19 -7.80 -35.16
N ILE A 143 -28.77 -6.54 -34.97
CA ILE A 143 -29.55 -5.46 -34.36
C ILE A 143 -29.95 -4.49 -35.47
N PRO A 144 -31.25 -4.27 -35.71
CA PRO A 144 -31.72 -3.30 -36.69
C PRO A 144 -31.25 -1.88 -36.36
N ALA A 145 -31.24 -1.00 -37.37
CA ALA A 145 -31.02 0.42 -37.15
C ALA A 145 -32.10 1.03 -36.25
N ASP A 146 -31.82 2.21 -35.70
CA ASP A 146 -32.75 3.01 -34.89
C ASP A 146 -33.32 2.26 -33.66
N THR A 147 -32.51 1.36 -33.09
CA THR A 147 -32.95 0.44 -32.03
C THR A 147 -32.23 0.70 -30.70
N VAL A 148 -32.96 0.56 -29.59
CA VAL A 148 -32.38 0.54 -28.23
C VAL A 148 -32.45 -0.87 -27.66
N VAL A 149 -31.29 -1.50 -27.43
CA VAL A 149 -31.17 -2.83 -26.83
C VAL A 149 -30.88 -2.71 -25.34
N ARG A 150 -31.64 -3.41 -24.50
CA ARG A 150 -31.42 -3.46 -23.05
C ARG A 150 -31.50 -4.90 -22.57
N ALA A 151 -30.57 -5.30 -21.72
CA ALA A 151 -30.69 -6.52 -20.94
C ALA A 151 -31.49 -6.20 -19.67
N THR A 152 -32.65 -6.83 -19.50
CA THR A 152 -33.38 -6.83 -18.24
C THR A 152 -33.02 -8.08 -17.46
N THR A 153 -32.65 -7.91 -16.19
CA THR A 153 -32.51 -9.03 -15.26
C THR A 153 -33.57 -8.87 -14.20
N ASP A 154 -34.45 -9.86 -14.08
CA ASP A 154 -35.41 -9.88 -12.99
C ASP A 154 -34.65 -10.13 -11.68
N LEU A 155 -34.81 -9.22 -10.73
CA LEU A 155 -34.26 -9.39 -9.39
C LEU A 155 -35.14 -10.39 -8.64
N THR A 156 -34.57 -11.54 -8.31
CA THR A 156 -35.20 -12.53 -7.43
C THR A 156 -34.82 -12.25 -5.99
N PHE A 157 -35.82 -11.96 -5.16
CA PHE A 157 -35.64 -11.72 -3.75
C PHE A 157 -36.01 -12.99 -2.97
N THR A 158 -35.04 -13.58 -2.27
CA THR A 158 -35.30 -14.69 -1.33
C THR A 158 -35.05 -14.20 0.09
N PRO A 159 -36.03 -14.26 1.00
CA PRO A 159 -35.80 -13.86 2.38
C PRO A 159 -34.91 -14.87 3.11
N ILE A 160 -33.95 -14.37 3.88
CA ILE A 160 -33.11 -15.19 4.77
C ILE A 160 -33.98 -15.70 5.92
N ARG A 161 -34.17 -17.02 6.01
CA ARG A 161 -34.84 -17.63 7.17
C ARG A 161 -33.96 -17.54 8.41
N ARG A 162 -34.44 -16.85 9.45
CA ARG A 162 -33.85 -16.90 10.79
C ARG A 162 -34.61 -17.94 11.62
N PRO A 163 -33.94 -18.77 12.43
CA PRO A 163 -34.62 -19.70 13.33
C PRO A 163 -35.54 -18.91 14.29
N GLY A 164 -36.83 -19.27 14.33
CA GLY A 164 -37.80 -18.69 15.27
C GLY A 164 -38.54 -17.43 14.80
N ALA A 165 -38.43 -17.00 13.53
CA ALA A 165 -39.24 -15.92 12.97
C ALA A 165 -40.12 -16.45 11.81
N ASP A 166 -41.41 -16.11 11.83
CA ASP A 166 -42.33 -16.41 10.73
C ASP A 166 -41.83 -15.84 9.42
N ALA A 167 -42.10 -16.55 8.31
CA ALA A 167 -41.61 -16.19 6.99
C ALA A 167 -42.12 -14.79 6.58
N PRO A 168 -41.24 -13.81 6.31
CA PRO A 168 -41.69 -12.50 5.87
C PRO A 168 -42.29 -12.62 4.46
N THR A 169 -43.52 -12.14 4.30
CA THR A 169 -44.19 -12.03 3.00
C THR A 169 -43.54 -10.90 2.21
N LEU A 170 -42.86 -11.23 1.11
CA LEU A 170 -42.36 -10.22 0.18
C LEU A 170 -43.55 -9.66 -0.60
N ALA A 171 -43.80 -8.35 -0.51
CA ALA A 171 -44.69 -7.66 -1.42
C ALA A 171 -44.11 -7.72 -2.86
N PRO A 172 -44.95 -7.84 -3.90
CA PRO A 172 -44.47 -7.90 -5.28
C PRO A 172 -43.69 -6.63 -5.61
N ALA A 173 -42.49 -6.81 -6.15
CA ALA A 173 -41.63 -5.71 -6.56
C ALA A 173 -42.31 -4.92 -7.69
N ALA A 174 -42.61 -3.64 -7.43
CA ALA A 174 -43.04 -2.74 -8.50
C ALA A 174 -41.90 -2.62 -9.52
N SER A 175 -42.24 -2.80 -10.80
CA SER A 175 -41.33 -2.58 -11.92
C SER A 175 -40.85 -1.13 -11.89
N VAL A 176 -39.63 -0.90 -11.40
CA VAL A 176 -38.99 0.41 -11.47
C VAL A 176 -38.56 0.61 -12.91
N GLU A 177 -39.36 1.33 -13.70
CA GLU A 177 -38.91 1.84 -14.99
C GLU A 177 -37.70 2.76 -14.77
N ASN A 178 -36.57 2.39 -15.37
CA ASN A 178 -35.35 3.18 -15.33
C ASN A 178 -35.46 4.35 -16.31
N THR A 179 -36.24 5.38 -15.95
CA THR A 179 -36.37 6.65 -16.69
C THR A 179 -35.12 7.51 -16.50
N ALA A 180 -34.02 7.10 -17.11
CA ALA A 180 -32.82 7.93 -17.24
C ALA A 180 -32.39 7.98 -18.71
N ALA A 181 -33.28 8.46 -19.59
CA ALA A 181 -32.96 8.79 -20.98
C ALA A 181 -33.98 9.74 -21.60
N GLN A 182 -34.35 10.82 -20.92
CA GLN A 182 -35.01 11.97 -21.57
C GLN A 182 -34.47 13.26 -20.97
N HIS A 183 -33.61 13.94 -21.71
CA HIS A 183 -33.73 15.37 -22.03
C HIS A 183 -32.48 15.81 -22.81
N THR A 184 -32.65 15.93 -24.12
CA THR A 184 -31.85 16.79 -24.98
C THR A 184 -32.46 18.19 -25.00
N SER A 185 -31.57 19.19 -24.85
CA SER A 185 -31.58 20.54 -25.43
C SER A 185 -32.88 21.35 -25.49
N GLU A 186 -32.86 22.52 -24.85
CA GLU A 186 -33.25 23.77 -25.52
C GLU A 186 -32.55 24.98 -24.88
N SER A 187 -32.30 25.98 -25.71
CA SER A 187 -31.42 27.13 -25.48
C SER A 187 -32.18 28.39 -25.06
N ALA A 188 -31.46 29.24 -24.32
CA ALA A 188 -31.51 30.71 -24.32
C ALA A 188 -32.56 31.47 -23.49
N SER A 189 -32.02 32.54 -22.88
CA SER A 189 -32.65 33.84 -22.58
C SER A 189 -33.22 34.13 -21.19
N SER A 190 -32.74 35.25 -20.66
CA SER A 190 -33.37 36.22 -19.73
C SER A 190 -33.72 35.80 -18.30
N ALA A 191 -32.96 36.39 -17.36
CA ALA A 191 -33.46 36.87 -16.07
C ALA A 191 -34.56 37.96 -16.32
N PRO A 192 -35.50 38.27 -15.40
CA PRO A 192 -35.16 38.70 -14.03
C PRO A 192 -36.17 38.40 -12.88
N SER A 193 -35.64 38.55 -11.65
CA SER A 193 -36.22 39.18 -10.43
C SER A 193 -37.44 38.62 -9.64
N ALA A 194 -37.27 38.79 -8.31
CA ALA A 194 -38.23 38.89 -7.19
C ALA A 194 -38.82 37.58 -6.63
N GLU A 195 -38.60 37.17 -5.37
CA GLU A 195 -38.89 37.72 -4.01
C GLU A 195 -40.13 37.01 -3.39
N VAL A 196 -40.16 36.91 -2.04
CA VAL A 196 -41.18 36.31 -1.12
C VAL A 196 -40.83 34.86 -0.69
N ALA A 197 -40.13 34.57 0.42
CA ALA A 197 -40.32 34.86 1.85
C ALA A 197 -41.30 33.91 2.60
N ALA A 198 -40.78 33.39 3.74
CA ALA A 198 -41.46 32.80 4.92
C ALA A 198 -42.05 31.37 4.78
N ARG A 199 -41.93 30.43 5.73
CA ARG A 199 -41.55 30.47 7.17
C ARG A 199 -41.25 29.04 7.71
N ARG A 200 -40.27 28.97 8.65
CA ARG A 200 -40.08 28.21 9.93
C ARG A 200 -40.80 26.85 10.16
N ALA A 201 -40.24 25.85 10.87
CA ALA A 201 -39.37 25.83 12.07
C ALA A 201 -38.48 24.55 12.10
N GLY A 202 -37.25 24.54 12.64
CA GLY A 202 -36.86 24.44 14.07
C GLY A 202 -36.50 22.96 14.39
N ALA A 203 -35.33 22.55 14.88
CA ALA A 203 -34.44 23.15 15.87
C ALA A 203 -32.98 22.64 15.76
N SER A 204 -32.02 23.51 16.13
CA SER A 204 -30.63 23.21 16.46
C SER A 204 -30.24 24.00 17.71
N VAL A 205 -29.47 23.38 18.61
CA VAL A 205 -28.83 23.96 19.82
C VAL A 205 -27.71 22.98 20.20
N SER A 206 -26.47 23.30 20.57
CA SER A 206 -25.60 24.50 20.57
C SER A 206 -24.22 24.02 21.06
N ALA A 207 -23.12 24.63 20.59
CA ALA A 207 -21.79 24.54 21.21
C ALA A 207 -21.61 25.70 22.22
N PRO A 208 -20.83 25.55 23.31
CA PRO A 208 -20.52 26.66 24.19
C PRO A 208 -19.21 27.38 23.81
N SER A 209 -19.22 28.65 24.17
CA SER A 209 -18.31 29.75 23.85
C SER A 209 -17.21 29.98 24.89
N ASP A 210 -16.15 30.68 24.45
CA ASP A 210 -15.18 31.40 25.25
C ASP A 210 -15.84 32.42 26.20
N GLU A 211 -15.37 32.47 27.45
CA GLU A 211 -15.29 33.70 28.24
C GLU A 211 -14.00 33.70 29.06
N GLY A 212 -13.29 34.84 29.03
CA GLY A 212 -12.04 35.07 29.73
C GLY A 212 -12.23 35.40 31.21
N ALA A 213 -11.28 34.95 32.03
CA ALA A 213 -11.13 35.38 33.41
C ALA A 213 -9.67 35.76 33.70
N VAL A 214 -9.47 37.08 33.77
CA VAL A 214 -8.63 37.85 34.69
C VAL A 214 -7.49 37.12 35.41
N ALA A 215 -6.28 37.61 35.17
CA ALA A 215 -5.06 37.27 35.90
C ALA A 215 -5.10 37.71 37.37
N GLN A 216 -4.86 36.77 38.28
CA GLN A 216 -4.26 37.03 39.59
C GLN A 216 -2.94 36.26 39.69
N ARG A 217 -1.85 37.02 39.79
CA ARG A 217 -0.50 36.51 40.05
C ARG A 217 -0.43 36.03 41.51
N ALA A 218 -0.33 34.73 41.71
CA ALA A 218 0.29 34.18 42.92
C ALA A 218 1.75 33.87 42.61
N ALA A 219 2.65 34.58 43.28
CA ALA A 219 4.08 34.33 43.24
C ALA A 219 4.40 33.07 44.06
N GLY A 220 4.72 31.98 43.37
CA GLY A 220 5.30 30.77 43.92
C GLY A 220 6.18 30.14 42.86
N GLY A 221 7.50 30.17 43.06
CA GLY A 221 8.48 29.72 42.09
C GLY A 221 8.47 28.20 41.93
N GLU A 222 7.64 27.70 41.02
CA GLU A 222 7.93 26.44 40.33
C GLU A 222 8.76 26.77 39.10
N THR A 223 10.03 26.35 39.09
CA THR A 223 10.85 26.35 37.88
C THR A 223 10.10 25.54 36.81
N ALA A 224 9.61 26.21 35.76
CA ALA A 224 8.93 25.55 34.66
C ALA A 224 9.78 24.38 34.15
N ARG A 225 9.25 23.16 34.28
CA ARG A 225 9.97 21.97 33.77
C ARG A 225 10.23 22.18 32.27
N PRO A 226 11.46 21.94 31.79
CA PRO A 226 11.78 22.14 30.38
C PRO A 226 10.87 21.26 29.52
N THR A 227 10.29 21.85 28.47
CA THR A 227 9.43 21.15 27.51
C THR A 227 10.24 20.07 26.78
N PRO A 228 9.72 18.83 26.64
CA PRO A 228 10.45 17.77 25.94
C PRO A 228 10.71 18.14 24.49
N VAL A 229 11.85 17.68 23.95
CA VAL A 229 12.15 17.75 22.52
C VAL A 229 11.14 16.88 21.77
N ARG A 230 10.44 17.47 20.80
CA ARG A 230 9.45 16.75 19.99
C ARG A 230 10.08 16.33 18.66
N VAL A 231 10.09 15.02 18.40
CA VAL A 231 10.52 14.46 17.12
C VAL A 231 9.28 14.26 16.26
N LEU A 232 9.25 14.90 15.10
CA LEU A 232 8.19 14.66 14.12
C LEU A 232 8.51 13.40 13.32
N VAL A 233 7.77 12.35 13.58
CA VAL A 233 7.88 11.06 12.90
C VAL A 233 6.99 11.06 11.67
N LEU A 234 7.58 10.85 10.49
CA LEU A 234 6.80 10.69 9.26
C LEU A 234 6.56 9.21 9.00
N ASP A 235 5.31 8.82 8.83
CA ASP A 235 4.94 7.47 8.47
C ASP A 235 3.66 7.40 7.64
N THR A 236 3.36 6.26 7.04
CA THR A 236 2.16 6.11 6.21
C THR A 236 0.92 6.04 7.11
N VAL A 237 0.96 5.23 8.16
CA VAL A 237 -0.14 4.98 9.11
C VAL A 237 0.41 4.27 10.35
N MET A 238 -0.22 4.45 11.52
CA MET A 238 0.20 3.81 12.77
C MET A 238 -0.65 2.56 13.11
N ASP A 239 -0.75 1.64 12.16
CA ASP A 239 -1.40 0.34 12.38
C ASP A 239 -0.42 -0.70 12.95
N ARG A 240 -0.90 -1.91 13.27
CA ARG A 240 -0.04 -3.02 13.71
C ARG A 240 0.80 -3.58 12.55
N GLY A 241 1.89 -2.88 12.23
CA GLY A 241 2.95 -3.29 11.33
C GLY A 241 4.31 -3.35 12.03
N GLY A 242 5.35 -3.79 11.32
CA GLY A 242 6.67 -4.00 11.91
C GLY A 242 7.36 -2.69 12.31
N ALA A 243 7.38 -1.70 11.40
CA ALA A 243 8.02 -0.41 11.67
C ALA A 243 7.24 0.39 12.74
N GLU A 244 5.91 0.34 12.66
CA GLU A 244 4.98 0.97 13.59
C GLU A 244 5.14 0.39 15.00
N THR A 245 5.19 -0.94 15.13
CA THR A 245 5.41 -1.63 16.41
C THR A 245 6.79 -1.30 16.98
N MET A 246 7.82 -1.23 16.13
CA MET A 246 9.14 -0.76 16.56
C MET A 246 9.04 0.65 17.14
N MET A 247 8.43 1.60 16.43
CA MET A 247 8.29 2.98 16.92
C MET A 247 7.55 3.04 18.26
N MET A 248 6.50 2.23 18.44
CA MET A 248 5.80 2.13 19.71
C MET A 248 6.66 1.54 20.83
N ASN A 249 7.47 0.53 20.56
CA ASN A 249 8.42 -0.01 21.54
C ASN A 249 9.36 1.09 22.05
N TYR A 250 9.89 1.92 21.16
CA TYR A 250 10.73 3.05 21.54
C TYR A 250 9.96 4.13 22.33
N LEU A 251 8.76 4.52 21.88
CA LEU A 251 7.94 5.54 22.55
C LEU A 251 7.52 5.13 23.98
N ARG A 252 7.17 3.86 24.19
CA ARG A 252 6.80 3.31 25.51
C ARG A 252 7.94 3.43 26.52
N HIS A 253 9.18 3.23 26.08
CA HIS A 253 10.35 3.11 26.94
C HIS A 253 11.25 4.36 27.00
N MET A 254 11.01 5.37 26.17
CA MET A 254 11.71 6.65 26.30
C MET A 254 11.24 7.43 27.53
N ASP A 255 12.16 8.22 28.09
CA ASP A 255 11.82 9.25 29.06
C ASP A 255 11.15 10.42 28.33
N ARG A 256 9.82 10.36 28.29
CA ARG A 256 8.97 11.32 27.57
C ARG A 256 9.01 12.74 28.13
N THR A 257 9.65 12.94 29.29
CA THR A 257 9.95 14.28 29.81
C THR A 257 11.13 14.95 29.09
N LYS A 258 11.96 14.17 28.37
CA LYS A 258 13.11 14.65 27.60
C LYS A 258 12.86 14.63 26.11
N VAL A 259 12.35 13.52 25.58
CA VAL A 259 12.05 13.35 24.15
C VAL A 259 10.72 12.64 23.98
N THR A 260 9.87 13.16 23.10
CA THR A 260 8.60 12.51 22.73
C THR A 260 8.39 12.51 21.21
N TYR A 261 7.47 11.67 20.75
CA TYR A 261 7.12 11.55 19.33
C TYR A 261 5.78 12.18 19.04
N ASP A 262 5.73 12.92 17.94
CA ASP A 262 4.48 13.27 17.25
C ASP A 262 4.54 12.67 15.85
N PHE A 263 3.41 12.30 15.28
CA PHE A 263 3.33 11.58 14.01
C PHE A 263 2.61 12.40 12.96
N LEU A 264 3.14 12.39 11.75
CA LEU A 264 2.50 12.95 10.56
C LEU A 264 2.24 11.82 9.57
N VAL A 265 0.97 11.41 9.49
CA VAL A 265 0.53 10.23 8.73
C VAL A 265 -0.16 10.58 7.41
N ASN A 266 -0.28 9.61 6.50
CA ASN A 266 -0.81 9.79 5.14
C ASN A 266 -2.09 9.01 4.84
N ARG A 267 -2.74 8.48 5.88
CA ARG A 267 -4.06 7.86 5.83
C ARG A 267 -5.07 8.69 6.60
N GLU A 268 -6.31 8.68 6.13
CA GLU A 268 -7.39 9.52 6.67
C GLU A 268 -8.11 8.85 7.85
N TYR A 269 -8.02 7.52 7.99
CA TYR A 269 -8.64 6.78 9.10
C TYR A 269 -7.82 6.85 10.39
N ARG A 270 -8.43 6.48 11.52
CA ARG A 270 -7.79 6.35 12.84
C ARG A 270 -7.19 4.96 12.98
N ALA A 271 -5.87 4.88 13.13
CA ALA A 271 -5.10 3.65 13.13
C ALA A 271 -4.97 3.01 14.53
N ALA A 272 -4.54 1.75 14.56
CA ALA A 272 -4.56 0.92 15.77
C ALA A 272 -3.75 1.46 16.97
N TYR A 273 -2.67 2.22 16.74
CA TYR A 273 -1.83 2.76 17.82
C TYR A 273 -2.13 4.22 18.18
N GLU A 274 -3.05 4.91 17.50
CA GLU A 274 -3.25 6.35 17.71
C GLU A 274 -3.71 6.69 19.14
N ASP A 275 -4.66 5.94 19.70
CA ASP A 275 -5.15 6.15 21.06
C ASP A 275 -4.02 5.99 22.09
N GLU A 276 -3.16 4.99 21.88
CA GLU A 276 -2.01 4.74 22.73
C GLU A 276 -0.98 5.87 22.61
N ILE A 277 -0.67 6.32 21.39
CA ILE A 277 0.25 7.44 21.14
C ILE A 277 -0.23 8.70 21.86
N GLU A 278 -1.51 9.02 21.76
CA GLU A 278 -2.13 10.18 22.44
C GLU A 278 -2.06 10.04 23.95
N SER A 279 -2.36 8.85 24.49
CA SER A 279 -2.26 8.57 25.94
C SER A 279 -0.82 8.71 26.48
N LEU A 280 0.18 8.45 25.63
CA LEU A 280 1.60 8.63 25.94
C LEU A 280 2.07 10.08 25.74
N GLY A 281 1.18 11.01 25.36
CA GLY A 281 1.48 12.44 25.18
C GLY A 281 2.02 12.81 23.80
N GLY A 282 1.95 11.91 22.83
CA GLY A 282 2.21 12.17 21.43
C GLY A 282 1.00 12.80 20.72
N ARG A 283 1.24 13.40 19.56
CA ARG A 283 0.20 14.01 18.71
C ARG A 283 0.15 13.34 17.35
N ILE A 284 -1.03 13.25 16.75
CA ILE A 284 -1.22 12.74 15.39
C ILE A 284 -1.71 13.84 14.47
N TYR A 285 -1.03 14.02 13.34
CA TYR A 285 -1.41 14.92 12.26
C TYR A 285 -1.60 14.14 10.96
N ARG A 286 -2.49 14.63 10.09
CA ARG A 286 -2.83 13.95 8.83
C ARG A 286 -2.46 14.82 7.63
N MET A 287 -1.95 14.16 6.60
CA MET A 287 -1.62 14.75 5.31
C MET A 287 -2.26 13.99 4.17
N CYS A 288 -2.40 14.65 3.01
CA CYS A 288 -2.88 13.99 1.82
C CYS A 288 -2.02 12.75 1.45
N PRO A 289 -2.61 11.69 0.86
CA PRO A 289 -1.86 10.51 0.46
C PRO A 289 -0.74 10.82 -0.54
N MET A 290 0.38 10.09 -0.45
CA MET A 290 1.53 10.27 -1.35
C MET A 290 1.39 9.51 -2.68
N TYR A 291 0.40 9.90 -3.49
CA TYR A 291 0.27 9.44 -4.88
C TYR A 291 0.72 10.51 -5.88
N PRO A 292 1.16 10.14 -7.10
CA PRO A 292 1.67 11.12 -8.08
C PRO A 292 0.76 12.32 -8.33
N GLN A 293 -0.56 12.13 -8.33
CA GLN A 293 -1.55 13.20 -8.48
C GLN A 293 -1.59 14.19 -7.32
N TYR A 294 -1.09 13.80 -6.13
CA TYR A 294 -1.12 14.61 -4.90
C TYR A 294 0.25 15.17 -4.52
N PHE A 295 1.34 14.87 -5.22
CA PHE A 295 2.69 15.35 -4.83
C PHE A 295 2.79 16.87 -4.68
N SER A 296 2.16 17.63 -5.57
CA SER A 296 2.12 19.10 -5.47
C SER A 296 1.33 19.58 -4.24
N ARG A 297 0.26 18.87 -3.87
CA ARG A 297 -0.55 19.13 -2.68
C ARG A 297 0.25 18.79 -1.42
N TYR A 298 0.81 17.59 -1.34
CA TYR A 298 1.66 17.14 -0.24
C TYR A 298 2.80 18.12 0.04
N LYS A 299 3.49 18.59 -1.00
CA LYS A 299 4.57 19.58 -0.87
C LYS A 299 4.08 20.92 -0.27
N LYS A 300 2.87 21.38 -0.62
CA LYS A 300 2.30 22.61 -0.06
C LYS A 300 1.90 22.39 1.39
N GLU A 301 1.23 21.28 1.68
CA GLU A 301 0.78 20.93 3.04
C GLU A 301 1.96 20.77 4.01
N ILE A 302 3.01 20.01 3.64
CA ILE A 302 4.17 19.79 4.54
C ILE A 302 4.89 21.10 4.83
N ARG A 303 5.01 21.98 3.83
CA ARG A 303 5.66 23.27 4.00
C ARG A 303 4.84 24.17 4.91
N ALA A 304 3.53 24.24 4.69
CA ALA A 304 2.63 25.03 5.54
C ALA A 304 2.67 24.51 6.99
N PHE A 305 2.60 23.19 7.17
CA PHE A 305 2.69 22.53 8.47
C PHE A 305 4.01 22.87 9.18
N LEU A 306 5.17 22.62 8.56
CA LEU A 306 6.47 22.90 9.17
C LEU A 306 6.72 24.39 9.42
N THR A 307 6.04 25.29 8.69
CA THR A 307 6.09 26.74 8.95
C THR A 307 5.23 27.11 10.16
N ALA A 308 4.06 26.47 10.31
CA ALA A 308 3.17 26.67 11.46
C ALA A 308 3.69 26.01 12.75
N HIS A 309 4.56 25.00 12.62
CA HIS A 309 5.10 24.22 13.74
C HIS A 309 6.64 24.29 13.83
N PRO A 310 7.23 25.46 14.15
CA PRO A 310 8.67 25.64 14.25
C PRO A 310 9.32 24.85 15.39
N GLU A 311 8.53 24.31 16.34
CA GLU A 311 9.00 23.44 17.41
C GLU A 311 9.58 22.11 16.88
N TYR A 312 9.18 21.66 15.69
CA TYR A 312 9.71 20.44 15.07
C TYR A 312 11.09 20.68 14.47
N ARG A 313 12.10 20.60 15.34
CA ARG A 313 13.52 20.72 14.98
C ARG A 313 14.13 19.40 14.54
N ILE A 314 13.48 18.27 14.84
CA ILE A 314 13.90 16.93 14.44
C ILE A 314 12.77 16.28 13.65
N ILE A 315 13.09 15.79 12.44
CA ILE A 315 12.18 14.96 11.64
C ILE A 315 12.81 13.59 11.42
N HIS A 316 12.09 12.52 11.79
CA HIS A 316 12.48 11.14 11.57
C HIS A 316 11.49 10.45 10.62
N SER A 317 11.91 10.22 9.38
CA SER A 317 11.03 9.69 8.33
C SER A 317 11.24 8.20 8.11
N ASN A 318 10.16 7.41 8.23
CA ASN A 318 10.12 5.97 7.97
C ASN A 318 9.51 5.64 6.59
N LEU A 319 9.40 6.66 5.73
CA LEU A 319 8.74 6.58 4.42
C LEU A 319 9.65 6.10 3.28
N GLU A 320 10.79 5.47 3.59
CA GLU A 320 11.74 4.95 2.59
C GLU A 320 12.15 6.04 1.57
N GLU A 321 12.11 5.75 0.26
CA GLU A 321 12.41 6.72 -0.79
C GLU A 321 11.48 7.94 -0.76
N ARG A 322 10.24 7.78 -0.26
CA ARG A 322 9.24 8.85 -0.21
C ARG A 322 9.57 9.88 0.87
N SER A 323 10.48 9.55 1.79
CA SER A 323 11.12 10.51 2.70
C SER A 323 11.69 11.72 1.94
N TYR A 324 12.00 11.56 0.64
CA TYR A 324 12.42 12.65 -0.24
C TYR A 324 11.49 13.87 -0.16
N PHE A 325 10.18 13.68 -0.12
CA PHE A 325 9.23 14.79 -0.16
C PHE A 325 9.26 15.62 1.12
N GLY A 326 9.08 14.97 2.27
CA GLY A 326 9.09 15.64 3.57
C GLY A 326 10.44 16.26 3.90
N LEU A 327 11.52 15.48 3.75
CA LEU A 327 12.86 15.92 4.14
C LEU A 327 13.43 17.00 3.20
N ARG A 328 13.03 17.03 1.92
CA ARG A 328 13.42 18.11 1.01
C ARG A 328 12.82 19.45 1.41
N GLU A 329 11.55 19.48 1.84
CA GLU A 329 10.93 20.72 2.28
C GLU A 329 11.47 21.16 3.65
N ALA A 330 11.70 20.22 4.56
CA ALA A 330 12.39 20.47 5.82
C ALA A 330 13.81 21.05 5.64
N TYR A 331 14.56 20.54 4.66
CA TYR A 331 15.88 21.08 4.29
C TYR A 331 15.79 22.54 3.85
N LYS A 332 14.78 22.91 3.06
CA LYS A 332 14.60 24.30 2.59
C LYS A 332 14.21 25.26 3.71
N LEU A 333 13.51 24.76 4.73
CA LEU A 333 13.11 25.52 5.91
C LEU A 333 14.19 25.51 7.01
N GLY A 334 15.33 24.86 6.80
CA GLY A 334 16.44 24.86 7.75
C GLY A 334 16.21 24.00 9.00
N VAL A 335 15.30 23.02 8.97
CA VAL A 335 15.10 22.07 10.08
C VAL A 335 16.42 21.36 10.36
N PRO A 336 17.02 21.46 11.56
CA PRO A 336 18.42 21.11 11.79
C PRO A 336 18.71 19.61 11.71
N VAL A 337 17.80 18.75 12.17
CA VAL A 337 17.98 17.31 12.18
C VAL A 337 16.91 16.64 11.31
N ARG A 338 17.37 15.98 10.25
CA ARG A 338 16.54 15.35 9.21
C ARG A 338 17.03 13.92 9.00
N ILE A 339 16.24 12.94 9.42
CA ILE A 339 16.62 11.52 9.44
C ILE A 339 15.74 10.78 8.45
N ALA A 340 16.35 9.98 7.58
CA ALA A 340 15.64 8.99 6.79
C ALA A 340 16.00 7.59 7.32
N HIS A 341 14.99 6.73 7.44
CA HIS A 341 15.13 5.39 8.00
C HIS A 341 14.67 4.33 7.00
N ALA A 342 15.57 3.38 6.69
CA ALA A 342 15.29 2.21 5.87
C ALA A 342 14.85 1.00 6.72
N HIS A 343 13.69 0.42 6.38
CA HIS A 343 13.08 -0.74 7.03
C HIS A 343 13.00 -1.97 6.14
N ASN A 344 12.94 -1.77 4.82
CA ASN A 344 12.74 -2.87 3.88
C ASN A 344 13.50 -2.69 2.57
N ARG A 345 13.60 -3.79 1.81
CA ARG A 345 14.11 -3.82 0.45
C ARG A 345 12.97 -4.24 -0.49
N PRO A 346 12.41 -3.33 -1.30
CA PRO A 346 11.42 -3.69 -2.31
C PRO A 346 12.03 -4.66 -3.34
N VAL A 347 11.35 -5.78 -3.58
CA VAL A 347 11.69 -6.75 -4.63
C VAL A 347 10.81 -6.55 -5.86
N GLY A 348 11.39 -6.67 -7.06
CA GLY A 348 10.68 -6.58 -8.34
C GLY A 348 10.84 -5.22 -9.07
N PHE A 349 10.84 -5.30 -10.41
CA PHE A 349 10.85 -4.14 -11.31
C PHE A 349 9.45 -3.90 -11.86
N ASN A 350 8.92 -2.69 -11.69
CA ASN A 350 7.71 -2.22 -12.38
C ASN A 350 7.94 -0.79 -12.90
N LEU A 351 7.05 -0.24 -13.73
CA LEU A 351 7.21 1.15 -14.22
C LEU A 351 7.30 2.20 -13.09
N LYS A 352 6.74 1.92 -11.91
CA LYS A 352 6.88 2.80 -10.72
C LYS A 352 8.31 2.76 -10.14
N SER A 353 9.10 1.74 -10.46
CA SER A 353 10.49 1.59 -10.01
C SER A 353 11.40 2.70 -10.52
N ILE A 354 11.14 3.31 -11.69
CA ILE A 354 11.94 4.43 -12.21
C ILE A 354 11.81 5.67 -11.29
N PHE A 355 10.58 6.00 -10.88
CA PHE A 355 10.32 7.11 -9.95
C PHE A 355 10.90 6.83 -8.56
N ARG A 356 10.74 5.60 -8.08
CA ARG A 356 11.33 5.13 -6.81
C ARG A 356 12.85 5.34 -6.82
N GLU A 357 13.50 4.93 -7.90
CA GLU A 357 14.94 5.04 -8.08
C GLU A 357 15.39 6.51 -8.14
N TYR A 358 14.65 7.37 -8.84
CA TYR A 358 14.93 8.80 -8.86
C TYR A 358 14.89 9.43 -7.46
N PHE A 359 13.84 9.19 -6.67
CA PHE A 359 13.72 9.77 -5.34
C PHE A 359 14.77 9.22 -4.37
N ARG A 360 15.04 7.91 -4.45
CA ARG A 360 16.11 7.23 -3.72
C ARG A 360 17.47 7.88 -3.98
N MET A 361 17.85 8.08 -5.23
CA MET A 361 19.12 8.73 -5.59
C MET A 361 19.22 10.18 -5.12
N ARG A 362 18.10 10.90 -5.06
CA ARG A 362 18.06 12.31 -4.65
C ARG A 362 18.01 12.52 -3.15
N LEU A 363 17.46 11.57 -2.39
CA LEU A 363 17.23 11.65 -0.95
C LEU A 363 18.48 12.02 -0.14
N PRO A 364 19.68 11.42 -0.36
CA PRO A 364 20.87 11.70 0.45
C PRO A 364 21.29 13.17 0.53
N LYS A 365 20.91 14.00 -0.46
CA LYS A 365 21.19 15.45 -0.44
C LYS A 365 20.43 16.18 0.68
N TYR A 366 19.30 15.64 1.14
CA TYR A 366 18.38 16.33 2.03
C TYR A 366 18.41 15.78 3.47
N VAL A 367 19.12 14.68 3.71
CA VAL A 367 19.22 14.07 5.04
C VAL A 367 20.46 14.58 5.77
N THR A 368 20.40 14.54 7.10
CA THR A 368 21.56 14.75 7.99
C THR A 368 22.11 13.42 8.50
N HIS A 369 21.23 12.45 8.73
CA HIS A 369 21.58 11.14 9.25
C HIS A 369 20.81 10.07 8.47
N MET A 370 21.47 8.94 8.22
CA MET A 370 20.94 7.80 7.48
C MET A 370 20.77 6.65 8.47
N PHE A 371 19.54 6.22 8.71
CA PHE A 371 19.21 5.15 9.65
C PHE A 371 18.77 3.90 8.89
N ALA A 372 19.10 2.73 9.39
CA ALA A 372 18.59 1.47 8.86
C ALA A 372 18.40 0.43 9.97
N CYS A 373 17.41 -0.45 9.78
CA CYS A 373 17.21 -1.61 10.66
C CYS A 373 18.21 -2.75 10.41
N GLY A 374 18.89 -2.74 9.26
CA GLY A 374 19.88 -3.73 8.87
C GLY A 374 20.70 -3.28 7.66
N GLU A 375 21.79 -3.99 7.39
CA GLU A 375 22.74 -3.65 6.31
C GLU A 375 22.06 -3.60 4.94
N GLU A 376 21.23 -4.60 4.60
CA GLU A 376 20.59 -4.68 3.29
C GLU A 376 19.58 -3.56 3.03
N ALA A 377 18.80 -3.18 4.05
CA ALA A 377 17.86 -2.07 3.95
C ALA A 377 18.61 -0.74 3.72
N GLY A 378 19.69 -0.52 4.49
CA GLY A 378 20.54 0.66 4.35
C GLY A 378 21.25 0.73 2.98
N ASP A 379 21.79 -0.39 2.52
CA ASP A 379 22.41 -0.52 1.20
C ASP A 379 21.41 -0.22 0.07
N TRP A 380 20.17 -0.68 0.21
CA TRP A 380 19.14 -0.40 -0.76
C TRP A 380 18.80 1.09 -0.80
N LEU A 381 18.47 1.72 0.33
CA LEU A 381 18.00 3.11 0.35
C LEU A 381 19.14 4.12 0.07
N PHE A 382 20.31 3.92 0.67
CA PHE A 382 21.41 4.89 0.64
C PHE A 382 22.56 4.49 -0.30
N GLY A 383 22.60 3.24 -0.76
CA GLY A 383 23.68 2.70 -1.58
C GLY A 383 24.88 2.22 -0.74
N LYS A 384 25.51 1.13 -1.17
CA LYS A 384 26.68 0.50 -0.51
C LYS A 384 27.81 1.48 -0.15
N LYS A 385 28.03 2.50 -0.98
CA LYS A 385 29.06 3.54 -0.75
C LYS A 385 28.85 4.35 0.53
N ASN A 386 27.61 4.40 1.05
CA ASN A 386 27.27 5.13 2.26
C ASN A 386 27.19 4.22 3.49
N ARG A 387 27.42 2.91 3.37
CA ARG A 387 27.22 1.93 4.46
C ARG A 387 27.90 2.32 5.77
N ALA A 388 29.15 2.81 5.70
CA ALA A 388 29.90 3.26 6.88
C ALA A 388 29.30 4.50 7.59
N LYS A 389 28.38 5.21 6.94
CA LYS A 389 27.66 6.39 7.48
C LYS A 389 26.25 6.04 7.98
N VAL A 390 25.78 4.82 7.71
CA VAL A 390 24.45 4.37 8.11
C VAL A 390 24.47 3.97 9.58
N ILE A 391 23.63 4.61 10.38
CA ILE A 391 23.42 4.32 11.79
C ILE A 391 22.42 3.16 11.89
N GLN A 392 22.81 2.10 12.60
CA GLN A 392 21.94 0.95 12.81
C GLN A 392 20.99 1.23 13.98
N GLN A 393 19.70 1.39 13.69
CA GLN A 393 18.66 1.40 14.71
C GLN A 393 17.98 0.04 14.71
N ARG A 394 18.19 -0.73 15.79
CA ARG A 394 17.67 -2.08 15.88
C ARG A 394 16.15 -2.09 16.05
N ASN A 395 15.52 -3.11 15.51
CA ASN A 395 14.13 -3.48 15.78
C ASN A 395 14.02 -4.14 17.16
N ALA A 396 14.28 -3.32 18.18
CA ALA A 396 14.35 -3.73 19.58
C ALA A 396 12.95 -3.97 20.18
N ILE A 397 12.90 -4.88 21.15
CA ILE A 397 11.67 -5.33 21.81
C ILE A 397 11.85 -5.33 23.33
N ASP A 398 10.74 -5.33 24.05
CA ASP A 398 10.75 -5.61 25.49
C ASP A 398 10.94 -7.11 25.71
N THR A 399 12.20 -7.53 25.80
CA THR A 399 12.56 -8.96 25.90
C THR A 399 11.94 -9.65 27.11
N ALA A 400 11.65 -8.92 28.19
CA ALA A 400 11.05 -9.46 29.40
C ALA A 400 9.63 -9.99 29.16
N GLN A 401 8.86 -9.32 28.28
CA GLN A 401 7.48 -9.73 27.94
C GLN A 401 7.41 -11.06 27.18
N TYR A 402 8.52 -11.50 26.60
CA TYR A 402 8.63 -12.72 25.81
C TYR A 402 9.30 -13.88 26.57
N ARG A 403 9.64 -13.71 27.85
CA ARG A 403 10.20 -14.80 28.64
C ARG A 403 9.18 -15.94 28.74
N PHE A 404 9.58 -17.12 28.30
CA PHE A 404 8.73 -18.31 28.34
C PHE A 404 8.29 -18.65 29.77
N ASP A 405 6.98 -18.82 29.93
CA ASP A 405 6.33 -19.27 31.15
C ASP A 405 5.35 -20.42 30.83
N PRO A 406 5.52 -21.61 31.44
CA PRO A 406 4.62 -22.74 31.24
C PRO A 406 3.15 -22.45 31.58
N ALA A 407 2.88 -21.57 32.55
CA ALA A 407 1.51 -21.20 32.91
C ALA A 407 0.85 -20.37 31.79
N ILE A 408 1.56 -19.34 31.29
CA ILE A 408 1.09 -18.53 30.15
C ILE A 408 0.84 -19.40 28.92
N ARG A 409 1.73 -20.37 28.66
CA ARG A 409 1.55 -21.34 27.58
C ARG A 409 0.26 -22.16 27.74
N ALA A 410 -0.01 -22.68 28.94
CA ALA A 410 -1.20 -23.46 29.21
C ALA A 410 -2.47 -22.60 29.01
N ASP A 411 -2.46 -21.39 29.56
CA ASP A 411 -3.57 -20.44 29.46
C ASP A 411 -3.89 -20.08 28.01
N VAL A 412 -2.88 -19.67 27.23
CA VAL A 412 -3.11 -19.23 25.85
C VAL A 412 -3.54 -20.39 24.94
N ARG A 413 -3.06 -21.61 25.21
CA ARG A 413 -3.52 -22.81 24.49
C ARG A 413 -4.99 -23.12 24.81
N ALA A 414 -5.39 -23.00 26.07
CA ALA A 414 -6.79 -23.15 26.47
C ALA A 414 -7.70 -22.09 25.82
N GLU A 415 -7.27 -20.82 25.79
CA GLU A 415 -7.98 -19.72 25.12
C GLU A 415 -8.17 -19.96 23.62
N VAL A 416 -7.17 -20.53 22.94
CA VAL A 416 -7.25 -20.86 21.50
C VAL A 416 -8.02 -22.16 21.23
N GLY A 417 -8.17 -23.02 22.24
CA GLY A 417 -8.80 -24.34 22.11
C GLY A 417 -7.86 -25.43 21.61
N THR A 418 -6.56 -25.30 21.88
CA THR A 418 -5.51 -26.23 21.48
C THR A 418 -5.15 -27.17 22.62
N ALA A 419 -5.09 -28.48 22.37
CA ALA A 419 -4.73 -29.47 23.39
C ALA A 419 -3.25 -29.36 23.82
N ALA A 420 -2.95 -29.82 25.03
CA ALA A 420 -1.63 -29.67 25.64
C ALA A 420 -0.52 -30.42 24.88
N ASP A 421 -0.83 -31.57 24.29
CA ASP A 421 0.10 -32.45 23.56
C ASP A 421 0.18 -32.13 22.05
N THR A 422 -0.71 -31.28 21.54
CA THR A 422 -0.71 -30.83 20.14
C THR A 422 0.54 -30.00 19.83
N PHE A 423 1.17 -30.30 18.70
CA PHE A 423 2.28 -29.52 18.17
C PHE A 423 1.79 -28.28 17.44
N VAL A 424 2.23 -27.11 17.88
CA VAL A 424 1.79 -25.83 17.32
C VAL A 424 2.89 -25.19 16.48
N LEU A 425 2.68 -25.16 15.16
CA LEU A 425 3.47 -24.33 14.24
C LEU A 425 2.89 -22.92 14.20
N GLY A 426 3.72 -21.90 14.41
CA GLY A 426 3.28 -20.52 14.48
C GLY A 426 3.79 -19.64 13.35
N HIS A 427 2.93 -18.76 12.85
CA HIS A 427 3.30 -17.67 11.96
C HIS A 427 2.66 -16.36 12.43
N VAL A 428 3.47 -15.30 12.55
CA VAL A 428 3.01 -13.95 12.88
C VAL A 428 3.35 -13.03 11.72
N GLY A 429 2.32 -12.55 11.03
CA GLY A 429 2.47 -11.71 9.86
C GLY A 429 1.14 -11.30 9.24
N ARG A 430 1.10 -10.11 8.63
CA ARG A 430 -0.05 -9.68 7.83
C ARG A 430 -0.25 -10.61 6.63
N PHE A 431 -1.48 -10.94 6.30
CA PHE A 431 -1.85 -11.59 5.04
C PHE A 431 -1.56 -10.64 3.87
N PHE A 432 -0.35 -10.77 3.35
CA PHE A 432 0.18 -10.02 2.23
C PHE A 432 1.11 -10.93 1.41
N PRO A 433 1.22 -10.78 0.08
CA PRO A 433 2.02 -11.67 -0.75
C PRO A 433 3.47 -11.85 -0.27
N GLN A 434 4.07 -10.81 0.31
CA GLN A 434 5.41 -10.85 0.91
C GLN A 434 5.59 -11.98 1.93
N LYS A 435 4.57 -12.30 2.73
CA LYS A 435 4.65 -13.30 3.81
C LYS A 435 4.45 -14.74 3.32
N ASN A 436 4.10 -14.93 2.04
CA ASN A 436 4.02 -16.23 1.38
C ASN A 436 3.11 -17.25 2.08
N HIS A 437 1.93 -16.79 2.52
CA HIS A 437 0.96 -17.65 3.22
C HIS A 437 0.53 -18.84 2.36
N GLU A 438 0.50 -18.69 1.04
CA GLU A 438 0.10 -19.76 0.13
C GLU A 438 1.04 -20.96 0.22
N PHE A 439 2.35 -20.74 0.14
CA PHE A 439 3.35 -21.78 0.34
C PHE A 439 3.38 -22.29 1.79
N LEU A 440 3.16 -21.41 2.78
CA LEU A 440 3.07 -21.81 4.18
C LEU A 440 2.00 -22.87 4.42
N ILE A 441 0.83 -22.76 3.77
CA ILE A 441 -0.21 -23.79 3.89
C ILE A 441 0.27 -25.12 3.30
N ASP A 442 1.01 -25.13 2.19
CA ASP A 442 1.56 -26.37 1.62
C ASP A 442 2.57 -27.02 2.58
N VAL A 443 3.46 -26.21 3.18
CA VAL A 443 4.41 -26.67 4.20
C VAL A 443 3.69 -27.28 5.40
N PHE A 444 2.63 -26.62 5.87
CA PHE A 444 1.86 -27.15 6.99
C PHE A 444 1.08 -28.42 6.62
N ALA A 445 0.55 -28.53 5.39
CA ALA A 445 -0.10 -29.75 4.92
C ALA A 445 0.87 -30.96 4.98
N ALA A 446 2.10 -30.77 4.52
CA ALA A 446 3.15 -31.79 4.61
C ALA A 446 3.53 -32.11 6.07
N LEU A 447 3.63 -31.09 6.93
CA LEU A 447 3.92 -31.27 8.36
C LEU A 447 2.79 -32.02 9.07
N HIS A 448 1.54 -31.68 8.81
CA HIS A 448 0.37 -32.30 9.41
C HIS A 448 0.23 -33.76 8.98
N LYS A 449 0.58 -34.08 7.72
CA LYS A 449 0.68 -35.46 7.23
C LYS A 449 1.74 -36.27 8.01
N ALA A 450 2.90 -35.67 8.30
CA ALA A 450 3.97 -36.33 9.06
C ALA A 450 3.69 -36.39 10.57
N ARG A 451 2.92 -35.44 11.12
CA ARG A 451 2.53 -35.35 12.53
C ARG A 451 1.06 -34.95 12.65
N PRO A 452 0.11 -35.90 12.64
CA PRO A 452 -1.33 -35.60 12.63
C PRO A 452 -1.83 -34.82 13.85
N ASN A 453 -1.21 -34.98 15.03
CA ASN A 453 -1.52 -34.13 16.18
C ASN A 453 -0.74 -32.80 16.10
N SER A 454 -1.13 -31.95 15.15
CA SER A 454 -0.53 -30.63 14.94
C SER A 454 -1.54 -29.58 14.49
N GLU A 455 -1.28 -28.32 14.88
CA GLU A 455 -2.02 -27.14 14.49
C GLU A 455 -1.09 -26.06 13.90
N LEU A 456 -1.63 -25.25 12.98
CA LEU A 456 -1.02 -24.02 12.49
C LEU A 456 -1.74 -22.81 13.06
N TRP A 457 -1.02 -21.95 13.77
CA TRP A 457 -1.54 -20.67 14.24
C TRP A 457 -1.10 -19.54 13.31
N LEU A 458 -2.08 -18.92 12.63
CA LEU A 458 -1.89 -17.76 11.78
C LEU A 458 -2.34 -16.49 12.53
N VAL A 459 -1.38 -15.68 12.96
CA VAL A 459 -1.59 -14.43 13.70
C VAL A 459 -1.34 -13.24 12.77
N GLY A 460 -2.38 -12.45 12.54
CA GLY A 460 -2.33 -11.29 11.65
C GLY A 460 -3.65 -11.05 10.91
N GLY A 461 -3.81 -9.84 10.38
CA GLY A 461 -4.94 -9.45 9.52
C GLY A 461 -4.55 -9.34 8.05
N GLY A 462 -5.51 -9.11 7.16
CA GLY A 462 -5.27 -8.90 5.73
C GLY A 462 -5.34 -7.44 5.27
N GLU A 463 -5.53 -7.25 3.98
CA GLU A 463 -5.94 -5.97 3.41
C GLU A 463 -7.40 -5.67 3.78
N LEU A 464 -7.87 -4.44 3.52
CA LEU A 464 -9.22 -4.00 3.92
C LEU A 464 -10.34 -4.93 3.40
N ASN A 465 -10.11 -5.60 2.28
CA ASN A 465 -11.02 -6.53 1.61
C ASN A 465 -10.77 -8.01 1.97
N ASP A 466 -9.73 -8.31 2.76
CA ASP A 466 -9.33 -9.66 3.19
C ASP A 466 -9.20 -10.68 2.02
N GLU A 467 -8.98 -10.25 0.77
CA GLU A 467 -8.98 -11.12 -0.43
C GLU A 467 -7.99 -12.28 -0.31
N LEU A 468 -6.72 -11.97 -0.01
CA LEU A 468 -5.70 -13.00 0.16
C LEU A 468 -6.04 -13.92 1.32
N LYS A 469 -6.54 -13.39 2.44
CA LYS A 469 -6.91 -14.21 3.60
C LYS A 469 -8.06 -15.17 3.26
N ASN A 470 -9.04 -14.72 2.48
CA ASN A 470 -10.14 -15.56 2.01
C ASN A 470 -9.65 -16.63 1.02
N HIS A 471 -8.73 -16.30 0.14
CA HIS A 471 -8.06 -17.27 -0.73
C HIS A 471 -7.31 -18.34 0.09
N ILE A 472 -6.56 -17.93 1.11
CA ILE A 472 -5.84 -18.85 2.00
C ILE A 472 -6.81 -19.75 2.79
N ARG A 473 -7.95 -19.22 3.27
CA ARG A 473 -9.01 -20.02 3.88
C ARG A 473 -9.55 -21.08 2.92
N ALA A 474 -9.89 -20.70 1.70
CA ALA A 474 -10.37 -21.64 0.69
C ALA A 474 -9.35 -22.75 0.39
N LYS A 475 -8.04 -22.43 0.36
CA LYS A 475 -6.97 -23.42 0.21
C LYS A 475 -6.88 -24.38 1.41
N VAL A 476 -6.99 -23.86 2.63
CA VAL A 476 -7.03 -24.68 3.85
C VAL A 476 -8.20 -25.65 3.80
N ASP A 477 -9.38 -25.17 3.40
CA ASP A 477 -10.58 -26.00 3.28
C ASP A 477 -10.43 -27.08 2.20
N SER A 478 -9.88 -26.73 1.03
CA SER A 478 -9.65 -27.70 -0.06
C SER A 478 -8.65 -28.80 0.30
N LEU A 479 -7.75 -28.54 1.25
CA LEU A 479 -6.78 -29.51 1.75
C LEU A 479 -7.29 -30.30 2.96
N GLY A 480 -8.52 -30.04 3.44
CA GLY A 480 -9.10 -30.70 4.59
C GLY A 480 -8.44 -30.31 5.93
N LEU A 481 -7.82 -29.13 6.00
CA LEU A 481 -7.04 -28.69 7.16
C LEU A 481 -7.80 -27.72 8.07
N SER A 482 -9.10 -27.48 7.84
CA SER A 482 -9.88 -26.47 8.56
C SER A 482 -9.94 -26.71 10.08
N GLY A 483 -9.86 -27.97 10.52
CA GLY A 483 -9.78 -28.34 11.95
C GLY A 483 -8.40 -28.10 12.58
N SER A 484 -7.36 -27.94 11.75
CA SER A 484 -5.95 -27.90 12.17
C SER A 484 -5.29 -26.53 11.90
N VAL A 485 -6.00 -25.57 11.31
CA VAL A 485 -5.49 -24.21 11.06
C VAL A 485 -6.34 -23.17 11.80
N ARG A 486 -5.71 -22.41 12.69
CA ARG A 486 -6.33 -21.36 13.49
C ARG A 486 -6.01 -19.98 12.90
N PHE A 487 -7.03 -19.29 12.39
CA PHE A 487 -6.93 -17.89 11.96
C PHE A 487 -7.24 -16.96 13.14
N LEU A 488 -6.20 -16.49 13.85
CA LEU A 488 -6.34 -15.75 15.10
C LEU A 488 -6.57 -14.24 14.92
N GLY A 489 -6.49 -13.75 13.68
CA GLY A 489 -6.73 -12.34 13.34
C GLY A 489 -5.64 -11.42 13.90
N VAL A 490 -5.95 -10.12 13.93
CA VAL A 490 -5.05 -9.10 14.48
C VAL A 490 -5.10 -9.15 16.01
N ARG A 491 -3.97 -9.47 16.65
CA ARG A 491 -3.85 -9.66 18.11
C ARG A 491 -2.90 -8.62 18.72
N SER A 492 -3.12 -8.26 19.98
CA SER A 492 -2.23 -7.38 20.77
C SER A 492 -1.33 -8.14 21.73
N ASP A 493 -1.61 -9.41 21.96
CA ASP A 493 -0.97 -10.31 22.92
C ASP A 493 -0.08 -11.35 22.23
N VAL A 494 0.63 -10.93 21.18
CA VAL A 494 1.58 -11.78 20.42
C VAL A 494 2.62 -12.42 21.34
N ASN A 495 3.06 -11.69 22.36
CA ASN A 495 4.00 -12.17 23.38
C ASN A 495 3.47 -13.39 24.16
N ARG A 496 2.15 -13.52 24.39
CA ARG A 496 1.54 -14.72 24.97
C ARG A 496 1.43 -15.82 23.93
N LEU A 497 0.95 -15.50 22.73
CA LEU A 497 0.74 -16.47 21.65
C LEU A 497 2.02 -17.22 21.26
N LEU A 498 3.16 -16.55 21.17
CA LEU A 498 4.45 -17.19 20.88
C LEU A 498 4.86 -18.23 21.94
N GLN A 499 4.42 -18.08 23.20
CA GLN A 499 4.67 -19.08 24.25
C GLN A 499 3.81 -20.33 24.07
N GLY A 500 2.62 -20.16 23.49
CA GLY A 500 1.73 -21.25 23.07
C GLY A 500 2.27 -22.11 21.92
N MET A 501 3.22 -21.59 21.13
CA MET A 501 3.80 -22.27 19.97
C MET A 501 4.93 -23.23 20.35
N ASP A 502 5.25 -24.16 19.46
CA ASP A 502 6.39 -25.09 19.57
C ASP A 502 7.49 -24.78 18.56
N ALA A 503 7.14 -24.26 17.40
CA ALA A 503 8.07 -23.76 16.39
C ALA A 503 7.50 -22.53 15.69
N PHE A 504 8.38 -21.65 15.22
CA PHE A 504 8.01 -20.48 14.43
C PHE A 504 8.47 -20.64 12.97
N VAL A 505 7.65 -20.20 12.02
CA VAL A 505 7.96 -20.28 10.59
C VAL A 505 7.70 -18.96 9.87
N LEU A 506 8.65 -18.57 9.02
CA LEU A 506 8.60 -17.34 8.23
C LEU A 506 9.08 -17.59 6.79
N PRO A 507 8.21 -18.08 5.89
CA PRO A 507 8.58 -18.42 4.51
C PRO A 507 8.53 -17.19 3.57
N SER A 508 8.84 -16.00 4.09
CA SER A 508 8.67 -14.73 3.39
C SER A 508 9.45 -14.67 2.07
N LEU A 509 8.91 -13.95 1.08
CA LEU A 509 9.56 -13.71 -0.22
C LEU A 509 10.68 -12.67 -0.13
N PHE A 510 10.61 -11.77 0.87
CA PHE A 510 11.64 -10.81 1.22
C PHE A 510 11.39 -10.24 2.61
N GLU A 511 12.44 -9.90 3.35
CA GLU A 511 12.39 -9.19 4.62
C GLU A 511 13.60 -8.26 4.78
N GLY A 512 13.45 -7.23 5.62
CA GLY A 512 14.58 -6.52 6.21
C GLY A 512 15.03 -7.26 7.48
N LEU A 513 14.69 -6.71 8.64
CA LEU A 513 14.89 -7.37 9.93
C LEU A 513 13.54 -7.43 10.66
N PRO A 514 12.70 -8.45 10.45
CA PRO A 514 11.34 -8.44 10.96
C PRO A 514 11.34 -8.49 12.50
N VAL A 515 10.59 -7.58 13.14
CA VAL A 515 10.45 -7.53 14.61
C VAL A 515 9.99 -8.89 15.15
N THR A 516 9.06 -9.56 14.44
CA THR A 516 8.53 -10.86 14.82
C THR A 516 9.57 -11.97 14.93
N MET A 517 10.70 -11.88 14.19
CA MET A 517 11.81 -12.83 14.37
C MET A 517 12.53 -12.62 15.69
N ILE A 518 12.68 -11.37 16.12
CA ILE A 518 13.30 -11.05 17.41
C ILE A 518 12.37 -11.49 18.54
N GLU A 519 11.06 -11.30 18.39
CA GLU A 519 10.02 -11.72 19.35
C GLU A 519 9.98 -13.25 19.50
N ALA A 520 9.95 -14.00 18.39
CA ALA A 520 9.92 -15.46 18.39
C ALA A 520 11.18 -16.05 19.03
N GLN A 521 12.36 -15.53 18.68
CA GLN A 521 13.62 -15.95 19.28
C GLN A 521 13.72 -15.57 20.77
N SER A 522 13.19 -14.41 21.17
CA SER A 522 13.11 -14.02 22.58
C SER A 522 12.20 -14.95 23.38
N SER A 523 11.22 -15.58 22.72
CA SER A 523 10.37 -16.63 23.30
C SER A 523 11.02 -18.01 23.32
N GLY A 524 12.30 -18.10 22.93
CA GLY A 524 13.09 -19.32 22.87
C GLY A 524 12.66 -20.29 21.77
N LEU A 525 11.83 -19.88 20.82
CA LEU A 525 11.31 -20.78 19.79
C LEU A 525 12.40 -21.18 18.78
N PRO A 526 12.44 -22.46 18.36
CA PRO A 526 13.13 -22.82 17.12
C PRO A 526 12.43 -22.15 15.94
N CYS A 527 13.20 -21.45 15.11
CA CYS A 527 12.67 -20.67 14.00
C CYS A 527 13.18 -21.21 12.66
N THR A 528 12.26 -21.42 11.71
CA THR A 528 12.57 -21.77 10.32
C THR A 528 12.20 -20.63 9.39
N ILE A 529 13.19 -20.10 8.66
CA ILE A 529 13.00 -18.96 7.74
C ILE A 529 13.40 -19.32 6.31
N SER A 530 12.93 -18.53 5.35
CA SER A 530 13.33 -18.70 3.95
C SER A 530 14.74 -18.17 3.68
N ASP A 531 15.34 -18.59 2.57
CA ASP A 531 16.59 -18.04 2.02
C ASP A 531 16.47 -16.58 1.52
N ARG A 532 15.30 -15.97 1.67
CA ARG A 532 15.04 -14.56 1.35
C ARG A 532 14.92 -13.68 2.59
N VAL A 533 15.01 -14.28 3.79
CA VAL A 533 15.13 -13.56 5.05
C VAL A 533 16.62 -13.46 5.39
N PRO A 534 17.15 -12.27 5.72
CA PRO A 534 18.57 -12.10 6.01
C PRO A 534 19.01 -12.98 7.19
N VAL A 535 20.13 -13.70 7.05
CA VAL A 535 20.66 -14.58 8.10
C VAL A 535 21.02 -13.82 9.38
N GLN A 536 21.27 -12.51 9.27
CA GLN A 536 21.50 -11.61 10.39
C GLN A 536 20.28 -11.49 11.32
N CYS A 537 19.11 -12.02 10.92
CA CYS A 537 17.97 -12.19 11.80
C CYS A 537 18.22 -13.26 12.88
N ASP A 538 19.16 -14.18 12.68
CA ASP A 538 19.55 -15.14 13.71
C ASP A 538 20.45 -14.46 14.76
N VAL A 539 19.85 -14.17 15.91
CA VAL A 539 20.51 -13.49 17.03
C VAL A 539 20.72 -14.42 18.24
N THR A 540 20.25 -15.66 18.13
CA THR A 540 20.28 -16.66 19.21
C THR A 540 21.00 -17.95 18.83
N GLY A 541 21.27 -18.16 17.55
CA GLY A 541 21.78 -19.40 16.98
C GLY A 541 20.70 -20.46 16.73
N ASN A 542 19.45 -20.22 17.12
CA ASN A 542 18.32 -21.18 17.05
C ASN A 542 17.42 -20.96 15.82
N VAL A 543 18.00 -20.43 14.74
CA VAL A 543 17.33 -20.26 13.46
C VAL A 543 17.93 -21.22 12.44
N GLN A 544 17.08 -21.77 11.57
CA GLN A 544 17.53 -22.46 10.36
C GLN A 544 16.95 -21.80 9.12
N VAL A 545 17.70 -21.87 8.03
CA VAL A 545 17.31 -21.33 6.72
C VAL A 545 16.98 -22.50 5.79
N VAL A 546 15.83 -22.44 5.14
CA VAL A 546 15.41 -23.40 4.11
C VAL A 546 15.09 -22.64 2.82
N PRO A 547 15.62 -23.05 1.65
CA PRO A 547 15.32 -22.37 0.41
C PRO A 547 13.83 -22.41 0.04
N LEU A 548 13.29 -21.33 -0.53
CA LEU A 548 11.92 -21.33 -1.08
C LEU A 548 11.74 -22.33 -2.24
N ALA A 549 12.85 -22.71 -2.89
CA ALA A 549 12.84 -23.73 -3.93
C ALA A 549 12.76 -25.18 -3.39
N ALA A 550 12.96 -25.38 -2.09
CA ALA A 550 12.82 -26.69 -1.46
C ALA A 550 11.34 -27.09 -1.38
N SER A 551 11.07 -28.39 -1.39
CA SER A 551 9.69 -28.90 -1.34
C SER A 551 9.04 -28.63 0.03
N PRO A 552 7.69 -28.57 0.08
CA PRO A 552 6.96 -28.52 1.35
C PRO A 552 7.34 -29.64 2.34
N ASP A 553 7.56 -30.86 1.84
CA ASP A 553 8.00 -32.00 2.67
C ASP A 553 9.37 -31.77 3.31
N GLU A 554 10.32 -31.17 2.58
CA GLU A 554 11.63 -30.83 3.14
C GLU A 554 11.50 -29.77 4.23
N TRP A 555 10.70 -28.72 4.01
CA TRP A 555 10.40 -27.73 5.04
C TRP A 555 9.78 -28.37 6.29
N ALA A 556 8.77 -29.21 6.12
CA ALA A 556 8.10 -29.92 7.21
C ALA A 556 9.09 -30.79 8.01
N ARG A 557 9.91 -31.59 7.32
CA ARG A 557 10.93 -32.43 7.93
C ARG A 557 11.93 -31.60 8.75
N ARG A 558 12.42 -30.50 8.18
CA ARG A 558 13.36 -29.59 8.84
C ARG A 558 12.77 -28.92 10.08
N ILE A 559 11.51 -28.48 10.01
CA ILE A 559 10.79 -27.89 11.16
C ILE A 559 10.67 -28.92 12.28
N LEU A 560 10.21 -30.13 11.97
CA LEU A 560 10.03 -31.19 12.98
C LEU A 560 11.36 -31.62 13.61
N ASP A 561 12.41 -31.78 12.80
CA ASP A 561 13.75 -32.14 13.28
C ASP A 561 14.33 -31.08 14.23
N GLN A 562 14.26 -29.79 13.86
CA GLN A 562 14.74 -28.72 14.72
C GLN A 562 13.92 -28.60 16.02
N ALA A 563 12.61 -28.84 15.95
CA ALA A 563 11.77 -28.82 17.15
C ALA A 563 12.04 -30.01 18.08
N ALA A 564 12.44 -31.17 17.54
CA ALA A 564 12.88 -32.33 18.32
C ALA A 564 14.29 -32.15 18.91
N HIS A 565 15.15 -31.41 18.21
CA HIS A 565 16.55 -31.18 18.58
C HIS A 565 16.88 -29.68 18.66
N PRO A 566 16.21 -28.91 19.54
CA PRO A 566 16.42 -27.46 19.59
C PRO A 566 17.79 -27.15 20.18
N LYS A 567 18.48 -26.15 19.59
CA LYS A 567 19.76 -25.67 20.13
C LYS A 567 19.60 -24.98 21.49
N ILE A 568 18.42 -24.42 21.74
CA ILE A 568 18.02 -23.86 23.03
C ILE A 568 17.05 -24.84 23.67
N THR A 569 17.50 -25.54 24.71
CA THR A 569 16.68 -26.52 25.44
C THR A 569 15.78 -25.88 26.49
N ASP A 570 16.24 -24.79 27.10
CA ASP A 570 15.45 -23.96 28.01
C ASP A 570 15.02 -22.66 27.32
N ARG A 571 13.74 -22.61 26.93
CA ARG A 571 13.15 -21.44 26.26
C ARG A 571 13.24 -20.15 27.09
N ALA A 572 13.33 -20.24 28.41
CA ALA A 572 13.46 -19.08 29.28
C ALA A 572 14.79 -18.32 29.10
N GLN A 573 15.77 -18.91 28.41
CA GLN A 573 17.04 -18.27 28.06
C GLN A 573 16.96 -17.30 26.87
N GLY A 574 15.89 -17.39 26.06
CA GLY A 574 15.68 -16.56 24.86
C GLY A 574 15.88 -15.05 25.09
N PRO A 575 15.25 -14.43 26.11
CA PRO A 575 15.38 -13.00 26.37
C PRO A 575 16.82 -12.56 26.66
N ALA A 576 17.59 -13.37 27.39
CA ALA A 576 18.98 -13.05 27.73
C ALA A 576 19.88 -13.07 26.49
N LEU A 577 19.68 -14.03 25.59
CA LEU A 577 20.42 -14.12 24.32
C LEU A 577 20.10 -12.93 23.41
N VAL A 578 18.81 -12.60 23.24
CA VAL A 578 18.37 -11.44 22.46
C VAL A 578 18.88 -10.12 23.05
N THR A 579 18.88 -9.99 24.37
CA THR A 579 19.46 -8.84 25.08
C THR A 579 20.96 -8.74 24.83
N LYS A 580 21.70 -9.86 24.90
CA LYS A 580 23.14 -9.92 24.62
C LYS A 580 23.46 -9.52 23.17
N ALA A 581 22.59 -9.87 22.22
CA ALA A 581 22.69 -9.44 20.83
C ALA A 581 22.35 -7.94 20.61
N GLY A 582 21.91 -7.24 21.66
CA GLY A 582 21.67 -5.80 21.66
C GLY A 582 20.26 -5.39 21.25
N PHE A 583 19.27 -6.29 21.31
CA PHE A 583 17.89 -6.04 20.87
C PHE A 583 16.92 -5.68 22.01
N ASP A 584 17.44 -5.44 23.21
CA ASP A 584 16.64 -4.96 24.34
C ASP A 584 16.21 -3.49 24.17
N ILE A 585 14.91 -3.24 24.28
CA ILE A 585 14.34 -1.91 24.01
C ILE A 585 14.76 -0.86 25.04
N VAL A 586 14.97 -1.23 26.31
CA VAL A 586 15.29 -0.25 27.36
C VAL A 586 16.61 0.45 27.02
N LYS A 587 17.64 -0.32 26.69
CA LYS A 587 18.94 0.22 26.27
C LYS A 587 18.87 0.99 24.95
N ASN A 588 18.15 0.45 23.97
CA ASN A 588 18.04 1.09 22.66
C ASN A 588 17.23 2.41 22.71
N ALA A 589 16.18 2.48 23.53
CA ALA A 589 15.39 3.71 23.73
C ALA A 589 16.24 4.81 24.39
N ALA A 590 17.01 4.47 25.43
CA ALA A 590 17.93 5.41 26.07
C ALA A 590 19.02 5.91 25.10
N TRP A 591 19.57 5.01 24.28
CA TRP A 591 20.53 5.37 23.22
C TRP A 591 19.92 6.32 22.19
N LEU A 592 18.73 6.00 21.65
CA LEU A 592 18.08 6.80 20.62
C LEU A 592 17.67 8.17 21.15
N GLN A 593 17.19 8.23 22.39
CA GLN A 593 16.90 9.48 23.09
C GLN A 593 18.14 10.37 23.18
N SER A 594 19.27 9.80 23.63
CA SER A 594 20.55 10.53 23.73
C SER A 594 21.01 11.03 22.35
N PHE A 595 20.88 10.18 21.32
CA PHE A 595 21.19 10.55 19.95
C PHE A 595 20.39 11.78 19.48
N TYR A 596 19.08 11.84 19.73
CA TYR A 596 18.27 12.99 19.31
C TYR A 596 18.73 14.29 19.98
N LEU A 597 18.96 14.24 21.30
CA LEU A 597 19.42 15.40 22.08
C LEU A 597 20.79 15.89 21.59
N ASP A 598 21.73 14.96 21.40
CA ASP A 598 23.08 15.27 20.94
C ASP A 598 23.11 15.80 19.51
N ALA A 599 22.33 15.21 18.60
CA ALA A 599 22.23 15.64 17.22
C ALA A 599 21.67 17.06 17.11
N LEU A 600 20.63 17.39 17.90
CA LEU A 600 20.06 18.72 17.95
C LEU A 600 21.05 19.72 18.54
N ALA A 601 21.65 19.41 19.69
CA ALA A 601 22.61 20.30 20.33
C ALA A 601 23.84 20.56 19.45
N LYS A 602 24.32 19.55 18.72
CA LYS A 602 25.43 19.69 17.76
C LYS A 602 25.05 20.61 16.59
N ALA A 603 23.85 20.45 16.04
CA ALA A 603 23.38 21.30 14.95
C ALA A 603 23.24 22.77 15.38
N GLU A 604 22.79 23.02 16.62
CA GLU A 604 22.68 24.37 17.18
C GLU A 604 24.03 25.02 17.45
N ARG A 605 25.01 24.27 17.94
CA ARG A 605 26.40 24.77 18.07
C ARG A 605 27.01 25.13 16.72
N GLY A 606 26.80 24.29 15.69
CA GLY A 606 27.27 24.56 14.34
C GLY A 606 26.63 25.81 13.72
N ALA A 607 25.34 26.06 13.98
CA ALA A 607 24.66 27.27 13.53
C ALA A 607 25.22 28.54 14.21
N LYS A 608 25.50 28.48 15.52
CA LYS A 608 26.11 29.60 16.26
C LYS A 608 27.54 29.90 15.79
N ALA A 609 28.35 28.89 15.49
CA ALA A 609 29.71 29.06 14.97
C ALA A 609 29.74 29.72 13.58
N ASN A 610 28.81 29.35 12.69
CA ASN A 610 28.72 29.94 11.34
C ASN A 610 28.04 31.32 11.32
N GLY A 611 27.17 31.63 12.30
CA GLY A 611 26.52 32.93 12.45
C GLY A 611 27.42 34.04 13.02
N GLY A 612 28.52 33.68 13.70
CA GLY A 612 29.48 34.64 14.27
C GLY A 612 30.43 35.28 13.27
N SER A 613 30.52 34.76 12.03
CA SER A 613 31.46 35.25 11.00
C SER A 613 30.81 36.18 9.95
N ALA A 614 29.50 36.45 10.05
CA ALA A 614 28.75 37.16 9.02
C ALA A 614 28.43 38.63 9.37
N ASN A 615 29.16 39.24 10.31
CA ASN A 615 28.89 40.62 10.72
C ASN A 615 30.15 41.47 10.95
N VAL A 616 31.12 41.40 10.02
CA VAL A 616 32.12 42.46 9.82
C VAL A 616 32.35 42.55 8.30
N ASN A 617 32.29 43.75 7.73
CA ASN A 617 32.37 44.12 6.30
C ASN A 617 31.09 44.02 5.45
N ARG A 618 30.17 44.96 5.69
CA ARG A 618 29.56 45.74 4.60
C ARG A 618 29.58 47.22 4.96
N GLY A 619 30.68 47.88 4.63
CA GLY A 619 30.84 49.33 4.65
C GLY A 619 31.66 49.77 3.44
N ALA A 620 30.99 50.45 2.50
CA ALA A 620 31.50 51.39 1.50
C ALA A 620 32.83 51.11 0.76
N SER A 621 32.77 50.94 -0.58
CA SER A 621 33.13 52.04 -1.49
C SER A 621 32.80 51.72 -2.96
N SER A 622 32.46 52.78 -3.66
CA SER A 622 32.05 52.93 -5.05
C SER A 622 33.13 52.67 -6.11
N ALA A 623 32.65 52.23 -7.28
CA ALA A 623 33.06 52.50 -8.66
C ALA A 623 34.49 53.01 -8.97
N SER A 624 35.20 52.30 -9.86
CA SER A 624 35.89 52.90 -11.01
C SER A 624 36.18 51.87 -12.10
N THR A 625 35.73 52.19 -13.31
CA THR A 625 36.13 51.62 -14.60
C THR A 625 37.59 51.92 -14.94
N THR A 626 38.32 50.97 -15.49
CA THR A 626 39.30 51.20 -16.59
C THR A 626 39.59 49.90 -17.34
N SER A 627 39.60 50.02 -18.66
CA SER A 627 40.18 49.11 -19.65
C SER A 627 41.69 48.96 -19.47
N ASP A 628 42.26 47.81 -19.83
CA ASP A 628 43.33 47.76 -20.82
C ASP A 628 43.72 46.34 -21.26
N SER A 629 44.30 46.34 -22.46
CA SER A 629 44.52 45.31 -23.46
C SER A 629 45.74 44.39 -23.28
N ALA A 630 45.69 43.26 -24.01
CA ALA A 630 46.83 42.53 -24.64
C ALA A 630 47.86 41.88 -23.69
N THR A 631 48.48 40.71 -23.94
CA THR A 631 49.01 40.14 -25.19
C THR A 631 49.43 38.68 -24.96
N SER A 632 49.27 37.85 -26.01
CA SER A 632 50.14 36.77 -26.54
C SER A 632 50.89 35.75 -25.65
N GLY A 633 50.90 34.49 -26.16
CA GLY A 633 51.95 33.48 -25.95
C GLY A 633 51.40 32.05 -25.91
N ARG A 634 51.10 31.41 -27.05
CA ARG A 634 51.91 30.37 -27.76
C ARG A 634 52.51 29.32 -26.78
N ARG A 635 52.31 28.01 -26.93
CA ARG A 635 52.14 27.17 -28.13
C ARG A 635 51.11 26.07 -27.90
#